data_AF-A0A3P7JF86-F1
#
_entry.id   AF-A0A3P7JF86-F1
#
_cell.length_a   1.000
_cell.length_b   1.000
_cell.length_c   1.000
_cell.angle_alpha   90.00
_cell.angle_beta   90.00
_cell.angle_gamma   90.00
#
_symmetry.space_group_name_H-M   'P 1'
#
loop_
_entity.id
_entity.type
_entity.pdbx_description
1 polymer ?
#
loop_
_entity_poly.entity_id
_entity_poly.type
_entity_poly.pdbx_seq_one_letter_code
_entity_poly.pdbx_strand_id
1 'polypeptide(L)'
;MDAASQGLCSSIHVTFFCLLVYFIALLHGIGVLMPWNMFITIAPQYYVDYWFSPNNTPTEYSKNFMSTLGIASQLPNVLISVINTFAAIGGALLLRIAGPIVVNCISVFAVLMLISFVPPSEDAMGWFYIVTLVIVAIMNLANGLYQNSTYGLFADFPAKYTNALVLGNNVCGTFITVLSIIVTMRRFLILLECEGFQTVVISDVRSIAITYFAISLFILILCGLSLLVLVKQKFYTYHIEKGNAARAQANASKPGLSQFLECFKSQSSYS
;
A
#
# COMPACT_ATOMS: atom_id res chain seq x y z
N MET A 1 -24.36 16.88 6.48
CA MET A 1 -24.63 15.71 7.34
C MET A 1 -26.11 15.41 7.22
N ASP A 2 -26.50 14.33 6.52
CA ASP A 2 -27.91 14.01 6.35
C ASP A 2 -28.43 13.29 7.59
N ALA A 3 -29.57 13.76 8.13
CA ALA A 3 -30.25 13.21 9.31
C ALA A 3 -30.51 11.69 9.25
N ALA A 4 -30.59 11.11 8.04
CA ALA A 4 -30.71 9.67 7.83
C ALA A 4 -29.44 8.88 8.25
N SER A 5 -28.26 9.47 8.12
CA SER A 5 -26.98 8.84 8.52
C SER A 5 -26.75 8.85 10.03
N GLN A 6 -27.29 9.85 10.74
CA GLN A 6 -27.29 9.91 12.20
C GLN A 6 -28.37 9.00 12.81
N GLY A 7 -29.53 8.87 12.16
CA GLY A 7 -30.63 8.01 12.62
C GLY A 7 -30.29 6.51 12.63
N LEU A 8 -29.49 6.04 11.67
CA LEU A 8 -29.08 4.64 11.61
C LEU A 8 -28.17 4.22 12.79
N CYS A 9 -27.30 5.12 13.26
CA CYS A 9 -26.24 4.80 14.24
C CYS A 9 -26.70 4.87 15.71
N SER A 10 -27.99 4.71 15.99
CA SER A 10 -28.59 4.76 17.33
C SER A 10 -28.75 3.38 18.00
N SER A 11 -28.69 2.29 17.22
CA SER A 11 -28.75 0.91 17.71
C SER A 11 -27.36 0.27 17.76
N ILE A 12 -27.03 -0.44 18.84
CA ILE A 12 -25.72 -1.06 19.11
C ILE A 12 -25.21 -1.89 17.92
N HIS A 13 -26.11 -2.61 17.24
CA HIS A 13 -25.78 -3.42 16.06
C HIS A 13 -25.31 -2.57 14.86
N VAL A 14 -25.88 -1.38 14.65
CA VAL A 14 -25.52 -0.50 13.53
C VAL A 14 -24.20 0.23 13.80
N THR A 15 -23.94 0.59 15.06
CA THR A 15 -22.65 1.17 15.49
C THR A 15 -21.50 0.19 15.23
N PHE A 16 -21.70 -1.11 15.48
CA PHE A 16 -20.71 -2.13 15.18
C PHE A 16 -20.35 -2.19 13.69
N PHE A 17 -21.34 -2.18 12.79
CA PHE A 17 -21.09 -2.19 11.34
C PHE A 17 -20.36 -0.92 10.86
N CYS A 18 -20.71 0.25 11.41
CA CYS A 18 -20.05 1.51 11.09
C CYS A 18 -18.57 1.51 11.52
N LEU A 19 -18.26 0.98 12.71
CA LEU A 19 -16.90 0.84 13.23
C LEU A 19 -16.09 -0.18 12.44
N LEU A 20 -16.70 -1.30 12.07
CA LEU A 20 -16.05 -2.33 11.25
C LEU A 20 -15.56 -1.74 9.93
N VAL A 21 -16.42 -1.01 9.20
CA VAL A 21 -16.04 -0.37 7.93
C VAL A 21 -14.96 0.70 8.13
N TYR A 22 -14.94 1.37 9.28
CA TYR A 22 -13.89 2.35 9.62
C TYR A 22 -12.54 1.67 9.83
N PHE A 23 -12.49 0.55 10.56
CA PHE A 23 -11.27 -0.23 10.73
C PHE A 23 -10.81 -0.89 9.43
N ILE A 24 -11.72 -1.30 8.56
CA ILE A 24 -11.37 -1.79 7.21
C ILE A 24 -10.72 -0.67 6.40
N ALA A 25 -11.29 0.54 6.41
CA ALA A 25 -10.67 1.70 5.74
C ALA A 25 -9.27 1.99 6.30
N LEU A 26 -9.12 1.98 7.63
CA LEU A 26 -7.82 2.17 8.28
C LEU A 26 -6.80 1.09 7.87
N LEU A 27 -7.21 -0.19 7.90
CA LEU A 27 -6.38 -1.32 7.48
C LEU A 27 -5.93 -1.19 6.02
N HIS A 28 -6.83 -0.75 5.14
CA HIS A 28 -6.51 -0.53 3.73
C HIS A 28 -5.50 0.60 3.54
N GLY A 29 -5.61 1.69 4.30
CA GLY A 29 -4.58 2.74 4.32
C GLY A 29 -3.20 2.19 4.72
N ILE A 30 -3.15 1.34 5.75
CA ILE A 30 -1.91 0.65 6.14
C ILE A 30 -1.38 -0.23 4.98
N GLY A 31 -2.25 -1.06 4.41
CA GLY A 31 -1.87 -2.05 3.40
C GLY A 31 -1.40 -1.46 2.08
N VAL A 32 -1.90 -0.28 1.68
CA VAL A 32 -1.42 0.43 0.48
C VAL A 32 0.05 0.80 0.62
N LEU A 33 0.48 1.38 1.75
CA LEU A 33 1.85 1.87 1.86
C LEU A 33 2.85 0.81 2.33
N MET A 34 2.37 -0.28 2.93
CA MET A 34 3.27 -1.24 3.58
C MET A 34 4.32 -1.88 2.67
N PRO A 35 4.00 -2.38 1.46
CA PRO A 35 4.99 -3.04 0.61
C PRO A 35 6.13 -2.10 0.22
N TRP A 36 5.79 -0.88 -0.20
CA TRP A 36 6.77 0.13 -0.59
C TRP A 36 7.60 0.60 0.61
N ASN A 37 6.95 0.91 1.73
CA ASN A 37 7.65 1.40 2.92
C ASN A 37 8.62 0.35 3.48
N MET A 38 8.23 -0.93 3.52
CA MET A 38 9.15 -2.00 3.92
C MET A 38 10.34 -2.12 2.96
N PHE A 39 10.09 -2.01 1.65
CA PHE A 39 11.13 -2.10 0.64
C PHE A 39 12.16 -0.97 0.77
N ILE A 40 11.71 0.28 0.81
CA ILE A 40 12.62 1.44 0.86
C ILE A 40 13.41 1.48 2.18
N THR A 41 12.83 1.01 3.29
CA THR A 41 13.52 0.95 4.59
C THR A 41 14.67 -0.07 4.59
N ILE A 42 14.49 -1.26 4.01
CA ILE A 42 15.54 -2.28 3.97
C ILE A 42 16.52 -2.11 2.81
N ALA A 43 16.17 -1.30 1.81
CA ALA A 43 16.96 -1.08 0.59
C ALA A 43 18.45 -0.78 0.84
N PRO A 44 18.84 0.16 1.73
CA PRO A 44 20.24 0.44 1.98
C PRO A 44 21.00 -0.76 2.54
N GLN A 45 20.42 -1.46 3.53
CA GLN A 45 21.12 -2.53 4.23
C GLN A 45 21.21 -3.81 3.40
N TYR A 46 20.09 -4.25 2.81
CA TYR A 46 20.05 -5.53 2.11
C TYR A 46 20.50 -5.43 0.65
N TYR A 47 20.06 -4.43 -0.10
CA TYR A 47 20.37 -4.35 -1.53
C TYR A 47 21.68 -3.62 -1.79
N VAL A 48 21.88 -2.44 -1.20
CA VAL A 48 23.08 -1.61 -1.45
C VAL A 48 24.31 -2.21 -0.78
N ASP A 49 24.27 -2.39 0.54
CA ASP A 49 25.45 -2.81 1.30
C ASP A 49 25.70 -4.32 1.18
N TYR A 50 24.67 -5.14 1.37
CA TYR A 50 24.84 -6.60 1.40
C TYR A 50 24.90 -7.26 0.02
N TRP A 51 24.10 -6.81 -0.95
CA TRP A 51 24.05 -7.44 -2.29
C TRP A 51 25.02 -6.79 -3.28
N PHE A 52 24.94 -5.46 -3.46
CA PHE A 52 25.67 -4.75 -4.50
C PHE A 52 27.04 -4.20 -4.08
N SER A 53 27.49 -4.44 -2.85
CA SER A 53 28.82 -4.02 -2.39
C SER A 53 29.64 -5.20 -1.86
N PRO A 54 29.97 -6.20 -2.71
CA PRO A 54 30.77 -7.35 -2.28
C PRO A 54 32.08 -6.89 -1.64
N ASN A 55 32.46 -7.51 -0.52
CA ASN A 55 33.65 -7.14 0.27
C ASN A 55 33.72 -5.65 0.66
N ASN A 56 32.57 -4.99 0.88
CA ASN A 56 32.46 -3.56 1.16
C ASN A 56 33.04 -2.65 0.05
N THR A 57 33.13 -3.16 -1.18
CA THR A 57 33.58 -2.38 -2.34
C THR A 57 32.37 -1.92 -3.14
N PRO A 58 32.06 -0.60 -3.20
CA PRO A 58 30.88 -0.11 -3.89
C PRO A 58 30.94 -0.31 -5.40
N THR A 59 30.01 -1.10 -5.94
CA THR A 59 29.84 -1.28 -7.40
C THR A 59 29.01 -0.13 -8.00
N GLU A 60 28.93 -0.08 -9.33
CA GLU A 60 28.03 0.84 -10.04
C GLU A 60 26.55 0.59 -9.67
N TYR A 61 26.16 -0.67 -9.51
CA TYR A 61 24.80 -1.05 -9.08
C TYR A 61 24.47 -0.47 -7.70
N SER A 62 25.38 -0.58 -6.73
CA SER A 62 25.21 -0.06 -5.37
C SER A 62 24.99 1.45 -5.37
N LYS A 63 25.84 2.20 -6.08
CA LYS A 63 25.76 3.67 -6.18
C LYS A 63 24.46 4.15 -6.81
N ASN A 64 23.97 3.43 -7.81
CA ASN A 64 22.79 3.83 -8.59
C ASN A 64 21.48 3.22 -8.07
N PHE A 65 21.53 2.24 -7.16
CA PHE A 65 20.35 1.47 -6.76
C PHE A 65 19.25 2.34 -6.18
N MET A 66 19.54 3.21 -5.20
CA MET A 66 18.51 4.03 -4.55
C MET A 66 17.83 5.00 -5.52
N SER A 67 18.60 5.61 -6.44
CA SER A 67 18.05 6.49 -7.47
C SER A 67 17.17 5.73 -8.45
N THR A 68 17.67 4.60 -8.96
CA THR A 68 16.95 3.77 -9.93
C THR A 68 15.71 3.13 -9.31
N LEU A 69 15.78 2.74 -8.04
CA LEU A 69 14.66 2.26 -7.24
C LEU A 69 13.56 3.31 -7.15
N GLY A 70 13.92 4.57 -6.86
CA GLY A 70 12.98 5.67 -6.81
C GLY A 70 12.31 5.96 -8.15
N ILE A 71 13.05 5.89 -9.26
CA ILE A 71 12.46 6.06 -10.60
C ILE A 71 11.53 4.89 -10.93
N ALA A 72 11.99 3.65 -10.70
CA ALA A 72 11.22 2.43 -10.94
C ALA A 72 9.96 2.36 -10.07
N SER A 73 9.95 2.98 -8.89
CA SER A 73 8.75 3.05 -8.04
C SER A 73 7.80 4.18 -8.45
N GLN A 74 8.31 5.40 -8.58
CA GLN A 74 7.44 6.58 -8.71
C GLN A 74 6.85 6.74 -10.10
N LEU A 75 7.61 6.41 -11.15
CA LEU A 75 7.13 6.61 -12.51
C LEU A 75 5.92 5.71 -12.83
N PRO A 76 5.93 4.39 -12.60
CA PRO A 76 4.75 3.55 -12.83
C PRO A 76 3.56 3.97 -11.96
N ASN A 77 3.80 4.33 -10.70
CA ASN A 77 2.75 4.74 -9.77
C ASN A 77 2.03 6.01 -10.26
N VAL A 78 2.78 7.04 -10.65
CA VAL A 78 2.20 8.29 -11.17
C VAL A 78 1.46 8.03 -12.48
N LEU A 79 2.05 7.28 -13.41
CA LEU A 79 1.42 6.97 -14.70
C LEU A 79 0.07 6.28 -14.52
N ILE A 80 0.00 5.22 -13.70
CA ILE A 80 -1.26 4.53 -13.46
C ILE A 80 -2.24 5.41 -12.69
N SER A 81 -1.77 6.29 -11.81
CA SER A 81 -2.64 7.17 -11.03
C SER A 81 -3.31 8.22 -11.90
N VAL A 82 -2.56 8.79 -12.84
CA VAL A 82 -3.06 9.71 -13.87
C VAL A 82 -4.06 8.98 -14.76
N ILE A 83 -3.70 7.82 -15.31
CA ILE A 83 -4.60 7.04 -16.17
C ILE A 83 -5.88 6.64 -15.42
N ASN A 84 -5.76 6.16 -14.18
CA ASN A 84 -6.89 5.73 -13.37
C ASN A 84 -7.86 6.86 -13.04
N THR A 85 -7.32 8.06 -12.82
CA THR A 85 -8.09 9.27 -12.50
C THR A 85 -8.76 9.86 -13.73
N PHE A 86 -8.03 10.02 -14.85
CA PHE A 86 -8.53 10.73 -16.03
C PHE A 86 -9.19 9.83 -17.08
N ALA A 87 -8.71 8.61 -17.27
CA ALA A 87 -9.25 7.69 -18.26
C ALA A 87 -10.36 6.78 -17.70
N ALA A 88 -10.71 6.96 -16.41
CA ALA A 88 -11.72 6.20 -15.67
C ALA A 88 -11.69 4.70 -16.06
N ILE A 89 -10.63 3.98 -15.64
CA ILE A 89 -10.43 2.57 -15.97
C ILE A 89 -11.76 1.81 -15.77
N GLY A 90 -12.33 1.33 -16.88
CA GLY A 90 -13.62 0.67 -16.87
C GLY A 90 -13.58 -0.61 -16.05
N GLY A 91 -14.68 -0.93 -15.36
CA GLY A 91 -14.83 -2.15 -14.58
C GLY A 91 -15.38 -1.91 -13.18
N ALA A 92 -15.69 -3.00 -12.48
CA ALA A 92 -16.17 -2.92 -11.10
C ALA A 92 -15.06 -2.37 -10.19
N LEU A 93 -15.38 -1.35 -9.40
CA LEU A 93 -14.42 -0.69 -8.50
C LEU A 93 -13.76 -1.68 -7.54
N LEU A 94 -14.50 -2.71 -7.08
CA LEU A 94 -13.96 -3.80 -6.26
C LEU A 94 -12.87 -4.62 -6.97
N LEU A 95 -13.03 -4.91 -8.27
CA LEU A 95 -12.01 -5.63 -9.05
C LEU A 95 -10.74 -4.79 -9.19
N ARG A 96 -10.89 -3.47 -9.29
CA ARG A 96 -9.78 -2.50 -9.32
C ARG A 96 -9.07 -2.35 -7.96
N ILE A 97 -9.59 -2.94 -6.89
CA ILE A 97 -8.93 -3.03 -5.58
C ILE A 97 -8.37 -4.44 -5.37
N ALA A 98 -9.20 -5.47 -5.56
CA ALA A 98 -8.82 -6.86 -5.35
C ALA A 98 -7.69 -7.32 -6.30
N GLY A 99 -7.75 -6.93 -7.59
CA GLY A 99 -6.72 -7.27 -8.57
C GLY A 99 -5.34 -6.76 -8.15
N PRO A 100 -5.17 -5.46 -7.88
CA PRO A 100 -3.92 -4.92 -7.37
C PRO A 100 -3.41 -5.53 -6.07
N ILE A 101 -4.31 -5.87 -5.12
CA ILE A 101 -3.90 -6.58 -3.89
C ILE A 101 -3.27 -7.92 -4.24
N VAL A 102 -3.89 -8.70 -5.15
CA VAL A 102 -3.33 -9.99 -5.59
C VAL A 102 -1.98 -9.80 -6.28
N VAL A 103 -1.86 -8.83 -7.18
CA VAL A 103 -0.59 -8.50 -7.86
C VAL A 103 0.49 -8.12 -6.84
N ASN A 104 0.15 -7.32 -5.83
CA ASN A 104 1.06 -6.95 -4.75
C ASN A 104 1.46 -8.17 -3.90
N CYS A 105 0.53 -9.06 -3.53
CA CYS A 105 0.85 -10.30 -2.83
C CYS A 105 1.85 -11.15 -3.63
N ILE A 106 1.63 -11.31 -4.94
CA ILE A 106 2.54 -12.06 -5.83
C ILE A 106 3.90 -11.36 -5.91
N SER A 107 3.93 -10.04 -6.03
CA SER A 107 5.17 -9.26 -6.12
C SER A 107 5.99 -9.37 -4.84
N VAL A 108 5.36 -9.20 -3.67
CA VAL A 108 6.03 -9.35 -2.36
C VAL A 108 6.49 -10.80 -2.14
N PHE A 109 5.69 -11.78 -2.55
CA PHE A 109 6.09 -13.18 -2.51
C PHE A 109 7.29 -13.45 -3.42
N ALA A 110 7.34 -12.87 -4.63
CA ALA A 110 8.49 -12.99 -5.52
C ALA A 110 9.76 -12.37 -4.89
N VAL A 111 9.64 -11.22 -4.22
CA VAL A 111 10.75 -10.63 -3.45
C VAL A 111 11.21 -11.58 -2.35
N LEU A 112 10.30 -12.17 -1.58
CA LEU A 112 10.64 -13.16 -0.54
C LEU A 112 11.39 -14.36 -1.12
N MET A 113 10.97 -14.87 -2.27
CA MET A 113 11.63 -15.98 -2.95
C MET A 113 13.03 -15.58 -3.43
N LEU A 114 13.19 -14.40 -4.04
CA LEU A 114 14.50 -13.90 -4.44
C LEU A 114 15.45 -13.79 -3.24
N ILE A 115 14.99 -13.21 -2.14
CA ILE A 115 15.80 -13.03 -0.93
C ILE A 115 16.19 -14.38 -0.31
N SER A 116 15.29 -15.36 -0.35
CA SER A 116 15.49 -16.66 0.29
C SER A 116 16.40 -17.60 -0.52
N PHE A 117 16.27 -17.60 -1.84
CA PHE A 117 16.92 -18.60 -2.70
C PHE A 117 18.15 -18.08 -3.46
N VAL A 118 18.32 -16.76 -3.56
CA VAL A 118 19.39 -16.16 -4.37
C VAL A 118 20.44 -15.52 -3.46
N PRO A 119 21.56 -16.20 -3.17
CA PRO A 119 22.66 -15.58 -2.44
C PRO A 119 23.40 -14.54 -3.31
N PRO A 120 24.04 -13.52 -2.69
CA PRO A 120 24.90 -12.59 -3.40
C PRO A 120 25.99 -13.31 -4.18
N SER A 121 26.12 -12.95 -5.46
CA SER A 121 27.13 -13.47 -6.39
C SER A 121 27.41 -12.42 -7.45
N GLU A 122 28.67 -12.23 -7.82
CA GLU A 122 29.07 -11.25 -8.83
C GLU A 122 28.45 -11.56 -10.20
N ASP A 123 28.41 -12.84 -10.58
CA ASP A 123 27.80 -13.30 -11.85
C ASP A 123 26.29 -13.05 -11.90
N ALA A 124 25.63 -13.06 -10.74
CA ALA A 124 24.19 -12.88 -10.64
C ALA A 124 23.75 -11.41 -10.46
N MET A 125 24.69 -10.49 -10.25
CA MET A 125 24.43 -9.12 -9.85
C MET A 125 23.58 -8.34 -10.86
N GLY A 126 23.91 -8.45 -12.15
CA GLY A 126 23.21 -7.72 -13.20
C GLY A 126 21.75 -8.14 -13.36
N TRP A 127 21.47 -9.45 -13.41
CA TRP A 127 20.09 -9.92 -13.56
C TRP A 127 19.28 -9.72 -12.28
N PHE A 128 19.88 -9.90 -11.10
CA PHE A 128 19.20 -9.67 -9.82
C PHE A 128 18.74 -8.23 -9.71
N TYR A 129 19.62 -7.27 -10.06
CA TYR A 129 19.31 -5.85 -10.12
C TYR A 129 18.09 -5.53 -11.00
N ILE A 130 18.08 -6.04 -12.24
CA ILE A 130 17.00 -5.79 -13.19
C ILE A 130 15.69 -6.44 -12.72
N VAL A 131 15.73 -7.71 -12.31
CA VAL A 131 14.55 -8.44 -11.84
C VAL A 131 13.93 -7.75 -10.61
N THR A 132 14.75 -7.34 -9.65
CA THR A 132 14.28 -6.58 -8.47
C THR A 132 13.56 -5.31 -8.90
N LEU A 133 14.14 -4.51 -9.80
CA LEU A 133 13.53 -3.26 -10.26
C LEU A 133 12.23 -3.47 -11.02
N VAL A 134 12.14 -4.53 -11.85
CA VAL A 134 10.91 -4.91 -12.54
C VAL A 134 9.81 -5.26 -11.54
N ILE A 135 10.13 -6.04 -10.50
CA ILE A 135 9.16 -6.37 -9.45
C ILE A 135 8.71 -5.11 -8.71
N VAL A 136 9.62 -4.20 -8.37
CA VAL A 136 9.29 -2.92 -7.73
C VAL A 136 8.39 -2.05 -8.61
N ALA A 137 8.64 -2.03 -9.92
CA ALA A 137 7.83 -1.29 -10.88
C ALA A 137 6.40 -1.84 -10.97
N ILE A 138 6.26 -3.17 -11.06
CA ILE A 138 4.94 -3.85 -11.06
C ILE A 138 4.21 -3.61 -9.74
N MET A 139 4.91 -3.77 -8.61
CA MET A 139 4.38 -3.53 -7.27
C MET A 139 3.85 -2.09 -7.15
N ASN A 140 4.61 -1.09 -7.60
CA ASN A 140 4.19 0.30 -7.50
C ASN A 140 3.11 0.70 -8.50
N LEU A 141 3.09 0.08 -9.68
CA LEU A 141 1.97 0.19 -10.62
C LEU A 141 0.68 -0.32 -9.98
N ALA A 142 0.71 -1.53 -9.41
CA ALA A 142 -0.43 -2.09 -8.69
C ALA A 142 -0.79 -1.21 -7.50
N ASN A 143 0.19 -0.70 -6.76
CA ASN A 143 -0.06 0.13 -5.60
C ASN A 143 -0.76 1.45 -5.93
N GLY A 144 -0.36 2.13 -7.01
CA GLY A 144 -1.05 3.33 -7.49
C GLY A 144 -2.51 3.03 -7.86
N LEU A 145 -2.78 1.91 -8.52
CA LEU A 145 -4.15 1.50 -8.85
C LEU A 145 -4.97 1.15 -7.60
N TYR A 146 -4.37 0.42 -6.66
CA TYR A 146 -4.96 0.07 -5.38
C TYR A 146 -5.34 1.32 -4.59
N GLN A 147 -4.38 2.23 -4.38
CA GLN A 147 -4.57 3.45 -3.63
C GLN A 147 -5.73 4.29 -4.18
N ASN A 148 -5.69 4.61 -5.48
CA ASN A 148 -6.70 5.45 -6.09
C ASN A 148 -8.09 4.80 -6.10
N SER A 149 -8.16 3.50 -6.33
CA SER A 149 -9.44 2.77 -6.33
C SER A 149 -10.04 2.69 -4.93
N THR A 150 -9.21 2.52 -3.90
CA THR A 150 -9.66 2.55 -2.50
C THR A 150 -10.14 3.94 -2.09
N TYR A 151 -9.41 5.00 -2.43
CA TYR A 151 -9.90 6.38 -2.22
C TYR A 151 -11.21 6.65 -2.96
N GLY A 152 -11.31 6.18 -4.22
CA GLY A 152 -12.55 6.28 -5.00
C GLY A 152 -13.73 5.52 -4.37
N LEU A 153 -13.48 4.38 -3.74
CA LEU A 153 -14.52 3.60 -3.04
C LEU A 153 -15.05 4.33 -1.82
N PHE A 154 -14.14 4.85 -0.99
CA PHE A 154 -14.51 5.53 0.25
C PHE A 154 -14.99 6.97 0.03
N ALA A 155 -14.84 7.53 -1.18
CA ALA A 155 -15.43 8.82 -1.55
C ALA A 155 -16.97 8.82 -1.54
N ASP A 156 -17.61 7.67 -1.77
CA ASP A 156 -19.07 7.50 -1.67
C ASP A 156 -19.58 7.43 -0.21
N PHE A 157 -18.65 7.32 0.74
CA PHE A 157 -18.92 7.26 2.18
C PHE A 157 -18.72 8.63 2.84
N PRO A 158 -19.26 8.85 4.06
CA PRO A 158 -18.97 10.07 4.82
C PRO A 158 -17.45 10.29 4.99
N ALA A 159 -17.01 11.55 4.96
CA ALA A 159 -15.59 11.95 4.97
C ALA A 159 -14.73 11.30 6.07
N LYS A 160 -15.34 10.89 7.20
CA LYS A 160 -14.66 10.14 8.27
C LYS A 160 -13.97 8.87 7.79
N TYR A 161 -14.47 8.19 6.75
CA TYR A 161 -13.87 6.96 6.22
C TYR A 161 -12.66 7.25 5.33
N THR A 162 -12.69 8.30 4.53
CA THR A 162 -11.52 8.78 3.79
C THR A 162 -10.42 9.25 4.73
N ASN A 163 -10.79 9.92 5.83
CA ASN A 163 -9.84 10.30 6.88
C ASN A 163 -9.22 9.06 7.57
N ALA A 164 -9.98 7.97 7.70
CA ALA A 164 -9.45 6.71 8.23
C ALA A 164 -8.36 6.11 7.32
N LEU A 165 -8.48 6.22 6.00
CA LEU A 165 -7.41 5.82 5.06
C LEU A 165 -6.13 6.63 5.29
N VAL A 166 -6.25 7.95 5.40
CA VAL A 166 -5.11 8.85 5.66
C VAL A 166 -4.49 8.55 7.03
N LEU A 167 -5.31 8.29 8.05
CA LEU A 167 -4.83 7.84 9.35
C LEU A 167 -4.06 6.53 9.24
N GLY A 168 -4.57 5.56 8.48
CA GLY A 168 -3.89 4.29 8.20
C GLY A 168 -2.51 4.47 7.55
N ASN A 169 -2.39 5.37 6.57
CA ASN A 169 -1.11 5.72 5.94
C ASN A 169 -0.08 6.21 6.98
N ASN A 170 -0.50 7.11 7.87
CA ASN A 170 0.36 7.66 8.91
C ASN A 170 0.75 6.60 9.94
N VAL A 171 -0.20 5.74 10.35
CA VAL A 171 0.07 4.61 11.24
C VAL A 171 1.08 3.65 10.63
N CYS A 172 0.99 3.37 9.33
CA CYS A 172 2.00 2.57 8.63
C CYS A 172 3.39 3.21 8.74
N GLY A 173 3.54 4.50 8.41
CA GLY A 173 4.84 5.18 8.49
C GLY A 173 5.46 5.15 9.91
N THR A 174 4.63 5.37 10.93
CA THR A 174 5.07 5.28 12.34
C THR A 174 5.48 3.86 12.70
N PHE A 175 4.68 2.85 12.33
CA PHE A 175 4.99 1.44 12.58
C PHE A 175 6.32 1.02 11.95
N ILE A 176 6.56 1.41 10.70
CA ILE A 176 7.81 1.12 9.98
C ILE A 176 9.01 1.79 10.66
N THR A 177 8.86 3.06 11.05
CA THR A 177 9.92 3.78 11.77
C THR A 177 10.26 3.10 13.09
N VAL A 178 9.26 2.73 13.88
CA VAL A 178 9.46 2.01 15.15
C VAL A 178 10.11 0.66 14.90
N LEU A 179 9.66 -0.09 13.89
CA LEU A 179 10.27 -1.38 13.52
C LEU A 179 11.75 -1.22 13.12
N SER A 180 12.08 -0.21 12.31
CA SER A 180 13.45 0.10 11.91
C SER A 180 14.33 0.47 13.09
N ILE A 181 13.81 1.26 14.04
CA ILE A 181 14.49 1.61 15.28
C ILE A 181 14.72 0.36 16.11
N ILE A 182 13.70 -0.49 16.32
CA ILE A 182 13.83 -1.73 17.10
C ILE A 182 14.87 -2.66 16.48
N VAL A 183 14.88 -2.82 15.16
CA VAL A 183 15.85 -3.68 14.47
C VAL A 183 17.28 -3.13 14.62
N THR A 184 17.45 -1.81 14.48
CA THR A 184 18.76 -1.15 14.63
C THR A 184 19.24 -1.16 16.09
N MET A 185 18.35 -0.81 17.02
CA MET A 185 18.62 -0.78 18.46
C MET A 185 18.84 -2.17 19.01
N ARG A 186 18.12 -3.21 18.55
CA ARG A 186 18.32 -4.58 19.05
C ARG A 186 19.53 -5.25 18.40
N ARG A 187 19.97 -4.84 17.21
CA ARG A 187 21.34 -5.15 16.73
C ARG A 187 22.41 -4.63 17.71
N PHE A 188 22.16 -3.49 18.33
CA PHE A 188 23.00 -2.92 19.39
C PHE A 188 22.73 -3.59 20.78
N LEU A 189 21.49 -3.97 21.07
CA LEU A 189 21.04 -4.56 22.34
C LEU A 189 21.25 -6.08 22.43
N ILE A 190 21.54 -6.80 21.34
CA ILE A 190 21.94 -8.23 21.40
C ILE A 190 23.25 -8.42 22.20
N LEU A 191 23.94 -7.34 22.60
CA LEU A 191 25.00 -7.35 23.61
C LEU A 191 24.50 -7.40 25.07
N LEU A 192 23.20 -7.23 25.33
CA LEU A 192 22.58 -7.21 26.65
C LEU A 192 21.21 -7.90 26.60
N GLU A 193 21.14 -9.13 27.10
CA GLU A 193 19.92 -9.94 27.21
C GLU A 193 18.74 -9.19 27.87
N CYS A 194 17.52 -9.45 27.39
CA CYS A 194 16.31 -9.59 28.23
C CYS A 194 15.11 -10.12 27.41
N GLU A 195 14.43 -11.12 27.98
CA GLU A 195 13.28 -11.83 27.43
C GLU A 195 11.97 -11.01 27.52
N GLY A 196 11.03 -11.24 26.60
CA GLY A 196 9.64 -10.75 26.74
C GLY A 196 8.91 -10.28 25.47
N PHE A 197 9.56 -10.24 24.31
CA PHE A 197 8.91 -10.02 23.02
C PHE A 197 9.55 -10.95 22.00
N GLN A 198 8.78 -11.92 21.48
CA GLN A 198 9.20 -12.95 20.52
C GLN A 198 9.42 -12.32 19.13
N THR A 199 10.34 -11.36 19.03
CA THR A 199 10.96 -11.05 17.75
C THR A 199 12.00 -12.13 17.51
N VAL A 200 11.74 -12.98 16.51
CA VAL A 200 12.69 -13.96 15.97
C VAL A 200 14.04 -13.26 15.82
N VAL A 201 15.03 -13.71 16.61
CA VAL A 201 16.36 -13.14 16.63
C VAL A 201 17.02 -13.47 15.30
N ILE A 202 17.28 -12.45 14.51
CA ILE A 202 17.90 -12.60 13.20
C ILE A 202 19.19 -11.78 13.20
N SER A 203 20.31 -12.48 13.18
CA SER A 203 21.66 -11.89 13.07
C SER A 203 22.04 -11.57 11.61
N ASP A 204 21.29 -12.08 10.64
CA ASP A 204 21.57 -11.94 9.21
C ASP A 204 20.67 -10.87 8.56
N VAL A 205 21.28 -9.94 7.81
CA VAL A 205 20.56 -8.90 7.05
C VAL A 205 19.52 -9.52 6.13
N ARG A 206 19.79 -10.72 5.61
CA ARG A 206 18.85 -11.48 4.80
C ARG A 206 17.56 -11.80 5.55
N SER A 207 17.63 -12.37 6.75
CA SER A 207 16.41 -12.74 7.44
C SER A 207 15.67 -11.52 8.01
N ILE A 208 16.35 -10.39 8.26
CA ILE A 208 15.69 -9.10 8.55
C ILE A 208 14.83 -8.71 7.36
N ALA A 209 15.38 -8.75 6.15
CA ALA A 209 14.62 -8.46 4.93
C ALA A 209 13.44 -9.42 4.76
N ILE A 210 13.62 -10.73 5.00
CA ILE A 210 12.53 -11.73 5.00
C ILE A 210 11.42 -11.33 5.98
N THR A 211 11.76 -10.93 7.21
CA THR A 211 10.75 -10.51 8.20
C THR A 211 9.96 -9.29 7.74
N TYR A 212 10.61 -8.28 7.15
CA TYR A 212 9.94 -7.08 6.64
C TYR A 212 8.91 -7.42 5.56
N PHE A 213 9.32 -8.22 4.57
CA PHE A 213 8.44 -8.62 3.48
C PHE A 213 7.37 -9.64 3.92
N ALA A 214 7.66 -10.49 4.92
CA ALA A 214 6.67 -11.39 5.51
C ALA A 214 5.56 -10.63 6.25
N ILE A 215 5.90 -9.60 7.03
CA ILE A 215 4.92 -8.70 7.66
C ILE A 215 4.09 -8.00 6.59
N SER A 216 4.73 -7.50 5.54
CA SER A 216 4.01 -6.86 4.43
C SER A 216 3.02 -7.81 3.75
N LEU A 217 3.43 -9.04 3.46
CA LEU A 217 2.57 -10.05 2.84
C LEU A 217 1.39 -10.40 3.75
N PHE A 218 1.63 -10.57 5.05
CA PHE A 218 0.58 -10.84 6.03
C PHE A 218 -0.49 -9.73 6.05
N ILE A 219 -0.07 -8.46 6.09
CA ILE A 219 -0.99 -7.32 6.08
C ILE A 219 -1.76 -7.23 4.75
N LEU A 220 -1.12 -7.51 3.61
CA LEU A 220 -1.82 -7.55 2.32
C LEU A 220 -2.88 -8.67 2.26
N ILE A 221 -2.58 -9.84 2.82
CA ILE A 221 -3.57 -10.94 2.94
C ILE A 221 -4.75 -10.50 3.80
N LEU A 222 -4.51 -9.84 4.94
CA LEU A 222 -5.58 -9.26 5.75
C LEU A 222 -6.40 -8.20 4.99
N CYS A 223 -5.76 -7.39 4.14
CA CYS A 223 -6.47 -6.45 3.26
C CYS A 223 -7.37 -7.18 2.25
N GLY A 224 -6.89 -8.29 1.67
CA GLY A 224 -7.69 -9.13 0.78
C GLY A 224 -8.89 -9.78 1.49
N LEU A 225 -8.68 -10.34 2.68
CA LEU A 225 -9.75 -10.95 3.48
C LEU A 225 -10.78 -9.90 3.94
N SER A 226 -10.32 -8.72 4.36
CA SER A 226 -11.22 -7.65 4.79
C SER A 226 -12.11 -7.12 3.66
N LEU A 227 -11.68 -7.19 2.40
CA LEU A 227 -12.56 -6.89 1.26
C LEU A 227 -13.72 -7.86 1.13
N LEU A 228 -13.47 -9.16 1.33
CA LEU A 228 -14.52 -10.18 1.31
C LEU A 228 -15.55 -9.96 2.42
N VAL A 229 -15.08 -9.49 3.58
CA VAL A 229 -15.96 -9.08 4.69
C VAL A 229 -16.74 -7.82 4.34
N LEU A 230 -16.11 -6.84 3.69
CA LEU A 230 -16.70 -5.55 3.33
C LEU A 230 -17.88 -5.71 2.36
N VAL A 231 -17.71 -6.51 1.30
CA VAL A 231 -18.78 -6.74 0.30
C VAL A 231 -20.00 -7.45 0.87
N LYS A 232 -19.88 -8.15 1.99
CA LYS A 232 -21.00 -8.79 2.68
C LYS A 232 -21.77 -7.85 3.62
N GLN A 233 -21.29 -6.62 3.84
CA GLN A 233 -21.95 -5.67 4.75
C GLN A 233 -23.12 -4.95 4.07
N LYS A 234 -24.27 -4.91 4.76
CA LYS A 234 -25.46 -4.14 4.30
C LYS A 234 -25.18 -2.64 4.22
N PHE A 235 -24.38 -2.12 5.16
CA PHE A 235 -23.95 -0.71 5.18
C PHE A 235 -23.12 -0.34 3.95
N TYR A 236 -22.21 -1.23 3.54
CA TYR A 236 -21.43 -1.07 2.32
C TYR A 236 -22.33 -1.00 1.08
N THR A 237 -23.24 -1.97 0.96
CA THR A 237 -24.16 -2.07 -0.19
C THR A 237 -25.02 -0.81 -0.35
N TYR A 238 -25.57 -0.29 0.76
CA TYR A 238 -26.37 0.93 0.76
C TYR A 238 -25.63 2.15 0.20
N HIS A 239 -24.40 2.39 0.65
CA HIS A 239 -23.62 3.56 0.21
C HIS A 239 -23.19 3.45 -1.25
N ILE A 240 -22.81 2.25 -1.69
CA ILE A 240 -22.41 2.00 -3.08
C ILE A 240 -23.59 2.09 -4.05
N GLU A 241 -24.76 1.56 -3.69
CA GLU A 241 -25.97 1.68 -4.50
C GLU A 241 -26.42 3.14 -4.62
N LYS A 242 -26.40 3.89 -3.51
CA LYS A 242 -26.68 5.34 -3.52
C LYS A 242 -25.70 6.10 -4.41
N GLY A 243 -24.40 5.82 -4.31
CA GLY A 243 -23.37 6.44 -5.15
C GLY A 243 -23.53 6.09 -6.63
N ASN A 244 -23.84 4.83 -6.95
CA ASN A 244 -24.09 4.37 -8.31
C ASN A 244 -25.35 5.02 -8.91
N ALA A 245 -26.43 5.13 -8.13
CA ALA A 245 -27.65 5.80 -8.57
C ALA A 245 -27.40 7.30 -8.86
N ALA A 246 -26.66 7.99 -8.00
CA ALA A 246 -26.27 9.39 -8.21
C ALA A 246 -25.40 9.56 -9.48
N ARG A 247 -24.43 8.68 -9.71
CA ARG A 247 -23.57 8.69 -10.91
C ARG A 247 -24.36 8.40 -12.19
N ALA A 248 -25.35 7.50 -12.13
CA ALA A 248 -26.22 7.19 -13.25
C ALA A 248 -27.15 8.38 -13.59
N GLN A 249 -27.69 9.06 -12.59
CA GLN A 249 -28.54 10.25 -12.77
C GLN A 249 -27.76 11.44 -13.33
N ALA A 250 -26.48 11.59 -12.97
CA ALA A 250 -25.63 12.68 -13.43
C ALA A 250 -24.99 12.44 -14.83
N ASN A 251 -25.28 11.32 -15.51
CA ASN A 251 -24.52 10.85 -16.68
C ASN A 251 -23.00 10.87 -16.46
N ALA A 252 -22.55 10.78 -15.20
CA ALA A 252 -21.17 10.95 -14.77
C ALA A 252 -20.47 9.59 -14.56
N SER A 253 -20.90 8.55 -15.28
CA SER A 253 -20.28 7.23 -15.24
C SER A 253 -18.82 7.26 -15.71
N LYS A 254 -18.44 8.28 -16.51
CA LYS A 254 -17.07 8.68 -16.81
C LYS A 254 -16.97 10.20 -16.74
N PRO A 255 -16.30 10.78 -15.73
CA PRO A 255 -16.11 12.22 -15.69
C PRO A 255 -15.27 12.64 -16.91
N GLY A 256 -15.83 13.54 -17.73
CA GLY A 256 -15.12 14.11 -18.87
C GLY A 256 -14.07 15.12 -18.41
N LEU A 257 -13.05 15.37 -19.24
CA LEU A 257 -12.04 16.42 -19.01
C LEU A 257 -12.67 17.80 -18.73
N SER A 258 -13.84 18.07 -19.30
CA SER A 258 -14.62 19.30 -19.06
C SER A 258 -15.10 19.44 -17.61
N GLN A 259 -15.55 18.36 -16.97
CA GLN A 259 -15.97 18.39 -15.56
C GLN A 259 -14.79 18.67 -14.62
N PHE A 260 -13.60 18.17 -14.92
CA PHE A 260 -12.39 18.52 -14.17
C PHE A 260 -12.05 20.00 -14.32
N LEU A 261 -12.09 20.54 -15.56
CA LEU A 261 -11.88 21.96 -15.83
C LEU A 261 -12.89 22.86 -15.12
N GLU A 262 -14.15 22.44 -15.02
CA GLU A 262 -15.19 23.16 -14.26
C GLU A 262 -14.93 23.13 -12.75
N CYS A 263 -14.49 22.01 -12.19
CA CYS A 263 -14.09 21.92 -10.78
C CYS A 263 -12.89 22.82 -10.45
N PHE A 264 -11.88 22.87 -11.32
CA PHE A 264 -10.74 23.76 -11.14
C PHE A 264 -11.14 25.24 -11.26
N LYS A 265 -12.03 25.57 -12.21
CA LYS A 265 -12.58 26.93 -12.34
C LYS A 265 -13.40 27.34 -11.13
N SER A 266 -14.26 26.47 -10.62
CA SER A 266 -15.09 26.78 -9.44
C SER A 266 -14.24 27.01 -8.20
N GLN A 267 -13.18 26.23 -7.97
CA GLN A 267 -12.22 26.50 -6.89
C GLN A 267 -11.48 27.83 -7.07
N SER A 268 -11.14 28.22 -8.31
CA SER A 268 -10.49 29.51 -8.57
C SER A 268 -11.41 30.72 -8.36
N SER A 269 -12.72 30.55 -8.45
CA SER A 269 -13.71 31.62 -8.22
C SER A 269 -14.03 31.88 -6.74
N TYR A 270 -13.55 31.01 -5.84
CA TYR A 270 -13.66 31.17 -4.38
C TYR A 270 -12.33 31.63 -3.73
N SER A 271 -11.29 31.90 -4.52
CA SER A 271 -10.06 32.60 -4.09
C SER A 271 -10.10 34.04 -4.57
#